data_AF-A0A819EAC1-F1
#
_entry.id   AF-A0A819EAC1-F1
#
_cell.length_a   1.000
_cell.length_b   1.000
_cell.length_c   1.000
_cell.angle_alpha   90.00
_cell.angle_beta   90.00
_cell.angle_gamma   90.00
#
_symmetry.space_group_name_H-M   'P 1'
#
loop_
_entity.id
_entity.type
_entity.pdbx_description
1 polymer ?
#
loop_
_entity_poly.entity_id
_entity_poly.type
_entity_poly.pdbx_seq_one_letter_code
_entity_poly.pdbx_strand_id
1 'polypeptide(L)'
;MTAISSEMFPDNYCSISVLTSPGEMMTTSFTKQRPSLLHRIIDSFKRTLPPENVSIEMNGSKQGEDQNDEVEKGENGLHRTLKNRHLQMIAIGGSIGTGLFIGSGSALASGGPGALILDYLIIGFMLFNVCMALGELAVTFPVSGSFAIYGSRFLDPAWGFAMGWNYALNWLIVMPLEITAAGFVINYWTTSINVGVWITIFLIALLIINLFGVRGYGEVEFYVSIIKVIAVLGFIVLGIVLAVGGGPNHQYLGGKYWHDPGSFANGFKG
;
A
#
# COMPACT_ATOMS: atom_id res chain seq x y z
N MET A 1 -28.13 -20.86 -39.45
CA MET A 1 -28.95 -19.85 -38.74
C MET A 1 -29.76 -20.60 -37.69
N THR A 2 -29.21 -20.74 -36.47
CA THR A 2 -29.91 -21.35 -35.33
C THR A 2 -30.45 -20.21 -34.49
N ALA A 3 -31.77 -20.12 -34.37
CA ALA A 3 -32.42 -19.06 -33.61
C ALA A 3 -32.20 -19.30 -32.11
N ILE A 4 -31.48 -18.39 -31.45
CA ILE A 4 -31.37 -18.34 -29.99
C ILE A 4 -32.43 -17.34 -29.54
N SER A 5 -33.51 -17.83 -28.92
CA SER A 5 -34.46 -16.98 -28.22
C SER A 5 -34.13 -17.03 -26.73
N SER A 6 -33.75 -15.88 -26.17
CA SER A 6 -33.66 -15.70 -24.72
C SER A 6 -34.88 -14.90 -24.26
N GLU A 7 -35.83 -15.55 -23.60
CA GLU A 7 -36.90 -14.83 -22.90
C GLU A 7 -36.51 -14.65 -21.43
N MET A 8 -36.51 -13.39 -20.98
CA MET A 8 -36.32 -13.03 -19.58
C MET A 8 -37.69 -12.84 -18.93
N PHE A 9 -38.13 -13.82 -18.14
CA PHE A 9 -39.34 -13.70 -17.32
C PHE A 9 -39.03 -13.04 -15.96
N PRO A 10 -40.02 -12.41 -15.28
CA PRO A 10 -39.77 -11.50 -14.16
C PRO A 10 -39.37 -12.16 -12.82
N ASP A 11 -39.15 -13.46 -12.75
CA ASP A 11 -38.81 -14.16 -11.51
C ASP A 11 -37.59 -15.06 -11.74
N ASN A 12 -36.55 -14.88 -10.90
CA ASN A 12 -35.24 -15.57 -10.71
C ASN A 12 -34.96 -16.96 -11.37
N TYR A 13 -35.35 -17.19 -12.61
CA TYR A 13 -35.12 -18.42 -13.35
C TYR A 13 -34.41 -18.06 -14.66
N CYS A 14 -33.26 -18.71 -14.89
CA CYS A 14 -32.59 -18.69 -16.19
C CYS A 14 -32.56 -20.12 -16.71
N SER A 15 -33.34 -20.37 -17.75
CA SER A 15 -33.35 -21.62 -18.50
C SER A 15 -32.76 -21.34 -19.87
N ILE A 16 -31.71 -22.08 -20.24
CA ILE A 16 -31.19 -22.07 -21.61
C ILE A 16 -31.59 -23.39 -22.25
N SER A 17 -32.38 -23.29 -23.32
CA SER A 17 -32.84 -24.42 -24.12
C SER A 17 -32.10 -24.39 -25.45
N VAL A 18 -31.40 -25.46 -25.79
CA VAL A 18 -30.69 -25.59 -27.08
C VAL A 18 -31.26 -26.79 -27.82
N LEU A 19 -31.65 -26.58 -29.08
CA LEU A 19 -32.06 -27.65 -29.99
C LEU A 19 -30.82 -28.36 -30.50
N THR A 20 -30.65 -29.62 -30.12
CA THR A 20 -29.50 -30.45 -30.49
C THR A 20 -29.77 -31.30 -31.74
N SER A 21 -31.04 -31.43 -32.18
CA SER A 21 -31.48 -32.14 -33.42
C SER A 21 -32.96 -31.80 -33.76
N PRO A 22 -33.50 -32.02 -34.99
CA PRO A 22 -34.90 -31.72 -35.30
C PRO A 22 -35.84 -32.60 -34.46
N GLY A 23 -36.43 -32.01 -33.41
CA GLY A 23 -37.41 -32.68 -32.54
C GLY A 23 -36.97 -32.97 -31.10
N GLU A 24 -35.70 -32.77 -30.74
CA GLU A 24 -35.24 -32.95 -29.35
C GLU A 24 -34.83 -31.61 -28.72
N MET A 25 -35.61 -31.20 -27.71
CA MET A 25 -35.35 -30.01 -26.90
C MET A 25 -34.70 -30.43 -25.59
N MET A 26 -33.42 -30.08 -25.39
CA MET A 26 -32.75 -30.24 -24.10
C MET A 26 -32.89 -28.95 -23.30
N THR A 27 -33.62 -29.02 -22.19
CA THR A 27 -33.85 -27.90 -21.29
C THR A 27 -33.06 -28.10 -20.01
N THR A 28 -31.98 -27.33 -19.84
CA THR A 28 -31.20 -27.28 -18.59
C THR A 28 -31.73 -26.16 -17.69
N SER A 29 -32.32 -26.53 -16.56
CA SER A 29 -32.80 -25.59 -15.54
C SER A 29 -31.77 -25.44 -14.41
N PHE A 30 -31.24 -24.23 -14.22
CA PHE A 30 -30.37 -23.91 -13.09
C PHE A 30 -31.18 -23.30 -11.93
N THR A 31 -31.27 -23.99 -10.80
CA THR A 31 -31.85 -23.44 -9.55
C THR A 31 -30.75 -22.80 -8.70
N LYS A 32 -30.74 -21.46 -8.63
CA LYS A 32 -29.82 -20.71 -7.75
C LYS A 32 -30.38 -20.62 -6.33
N GLN A 33 -30.16 -21.66 -5.52
CA GLN A 33 -30.55 -21.65 -4.11
C GLN A 33 -29.58 -20.77 -3.31
N ARG A 34 -30.04 -19.66 -2.75
CA ARG A 34 -29.21 -18.74 -1.94
C ARG A 34 -29.02 -19.32 -0.53
N PRO A 35 -27.79 -19.66 -0.08
CA PRO A 35 -27.57 -20.14 1.28
C PRO A 35 -27.75 -19.02 2.31
N SER A 36 -28.17 -19.40 3.53
CA SER A 36 -28.41 -18.48 4.65
C SER A 36 -27.11 -17.82 5.14
N LEU A 37 -27.21 -16.64 5.76
CA LEU A 37 -26.05 -15.83 6.21
C LEU A 37 -25.10 -16.60 7.13
N LEU A 38 -25.63 -17.43 8.04
CA LEU A 38 -24.82 -18.23 8.96
C LEU A 38 -24.01 -19.32 8.23
N HIS A 39 -24.57 -19.93 7.18
CA HIS A 39 -23.84 -20.89 6.36
C HIS A 39 -22.66 -20.22 5.64
N ARG A 40 -22.85 -19.00 5.13
CA ARG A 40 -21.78 -18.24 4.45
C ARG A 40 -20.63 -17.86 5.39
N ILE A 41 -20.94 -17.55 6.66
CA ILE A 41 -19.92 -17.24 7.67
C ILE A 41 -19.14 -18.52 8.02
N ILE A 42 -19.83 -19.65 8.22
CA ILE A 42 -19.18 -20.93 8.57
C ILE A 42 -18.32 -21.45 7.41
N ASP A 43 -18.80 -21.34 6.17
CA ASP A 43 -18.04 -21.78 5.00
C ASP A 43 -16.85 -20.87 4.69
N SER A 44 -16.87 -19.60 5.11
CA SER A 44 -15.72 -18.69 5.00
C SER A 44 -14.51 -19.12 5.82
N PHE A 45 -14.70 -19.98 6.82
CA PHE A 45 -13.62 -20.54 7.65
C PHE A 45 -13.11 -21.89 7.14
N LYS A 46 -13.71 -22.47 6.09
CA LYS A 46 -13.19 -23.68 5.46
C LYS A 46 -12.12 -23.33 4.43
N ARG A 47 -11.01 -24.07 4.44
CA ARG A 47 -10.00 -23.99 3.37
C ARG A 47 -10.64 -24.39 2.04
N THR A 48 -10.53 -23.52 1.03
CA THR A 48 -10.81 -23.89 -0.35
C THR A 48 -9.81 -24.96 -0.77
N LEU A 49 -10.30 -26.18 -0.99
CA LEU A 49 -9.53 -27.21 -1.67
C LEU A 49 -9.42 -26.82 -3.16
N PRO A 50 -8.27 -27.05 -3.82
CA PRO A 50 -8.18 -26.82 -5.25
C PRO A 50 -9.25 -27.67 -5.97
N PRO A 51 -9.98 -27.12 -6.94
CA PRO A 51 -10.97 -27.89 -7.68
C PRO A 51 -10.26 -29.03 -8.42
N GLU A 52 -10.57 -30.26 -8.02
CA GLU A 52 -10.20 -31.45 -8.75
C GLU A 52 -11.03 -31.47 -10.05
N ASN A 53 -10.33 -31.30 -11.18
CA ASN A 53 -10.76 -31.60 -12.56
C ASN A 53 -11.73 -30.59 -13.20
N VAL A 54 -11.21 -29.47 -13.70
CA VAL A 54 -11.86 -28.71 -14.77
C VAL A 54 -11.03 -28.86 -16.04
N SER A 55 -11.46 -29.77 -16.91
CA SER A 55 -10.92 -29.91 -18.27
C SER A 55 -11.52 -28.81 -19.16
N ILE A 56 -10.73 -27.78 -19.46
CA ILE A 56 -11.06 -26.79 -20.49
C ILE A 56 -10.29 -27.17 -21.76
N GLU A 57 -10.98 -27.76 -22.74
CA GLU A 57 -10.44 -27.87 -24.10
C GLU A 57 -10.55 -26.50 -24.78
N MET A 58 -9.39 -25.93 -25.15
CA MET A 58 -9.31 -24.72 -25.95
C MET A 58 -9.24 -25.08 -27.43
N ASN A 59 -10.06 -24.43 -28.26
CA ASN A 59 -9.70 -24.22 -29.66
C ASN A 59 -10.00 -22.78 -30.07
N GLY A 60 -8.98 -22.11 -30.60
CA GLY A 60 -8.93 -20.65 -30.70
C GLY A 60 -9.34 -20.08 -32.05
N SER A 61 -9.58 -18.76 -32.06
CA SER A 61 -9.44 -17.89 -33.23
C SER A 61 -9.37 -16.42 -32.79
N LYS A 62 -8.37 -15.71 -33.31
CA LYS A 62 -8.03 -14.29 -33.06
C LYS A 62 -9.05 -13.33 -33.70
N GLN A 63 -9.38 -12.20 -33.06
CA GLN A 63 -9.39 -10.85 -33.65
C GLN A 63 -9.88 -9.76 -32.66
N GLY A 64 -9.24 -8.58 -32.70
CA GLY A 64 -9.82 -7.32 -32.24
C GLY A 64 -8.94 -6.53 -31.26
N GLU A 65 -8.27 -5.50 -31.78
CA GLU A 65 -7.56 -4.47 -31.01
C GLU A 65 -8.55 -3.64 -30.17
N ASP A 66 -8.30 -3.54 -28.86
CA ASP A 66 -8.53 -2.32 -28.09
C ASP A 66 -7.63 -2.34 -26.85
N GLN A 67 -6.75 -1.34 -26.74
CA GLN A 67 -5.84 -1.18 -25.60
C GLN A 67 -6.63 -0.65 -24.40
N ASN A 68 -6.96 -1.54 -23.46
CA ASN A 68 -7.22 -1.18 -22.08
C ASN A 68 -6.69 -2.30 -21.16
N ASP A 69 -6.01 -1.89 -20.10
CA ASP A 69 -5.28 -2.72 -19.14
C ASP A 69 -6.09 -3.89 -18.55
N GLU A 70 -6.09 -5.06 -19.20
CA GLU A 70 -6.48 -6.32 -18.59
C GLU A 70 -5.26 -6.95 -17.92
N VAL A 71 -5.00 -6.53 -16.69
CA VAL A 71 -4.20 -7.33 -15.76
C VAL A 71 -5.03 -8.57 -15.43
N GLU A 72 -4.52 -9.71 -15.91
CA GLU A 72 -4.97 -11.07 -15.70
C GLU A 72 -5.70 -11.26 -14.35
N LYS A 73 -6.98 -11.63 -14.42
CA LYS A 73 -7.81 -11.97 -13.27
C LYS A 73 -7.24 -13.24 -12.62
N GLY A 74 -6.41 -13.08 -11.60
CA GLY A 74 -6.13 -14.15 -10.64
C GLY A 74 -7.46 -14.66 -10.06
N GLU A 75 -7.62 -15.98 -10.01
CA GLU A 75 -8.87 -16.74 -9.76
C GLU A 75 -9.61 -16.45 -8.43
N ASN A 76 -9.16 -15.47 -7.65
CA ASN A 76 -9.90 -14.90 -6.53
C ASN A 76 -10.16 -13.41 -6.82
N GLY A 77 -11.38 -13.09 -7.22
CA GLY A 77 -11.83 -11.75 -7.63
C GLY A 77 -11.72 -10.69 -6.54
N LEU A 78 -10.51 -10.22 -6.25
CA LEU A 78 -10.26 -9.00 -5.51
C LEU A 78 -10.59 -7.84 -6.44
N HIS A 79 -11.70 -7.13 -6.17
CA HIS A 79 -12.07 -5.95 -6.93
C HIS A 79 -11.02 -4.86 -6.70
N ARG A 80 -10.12 -4.66 -7.66
CA ARG A 80 -9.11 -3.60 -7.64
C ARG A 80 -9.81 -2.24 -7.62
N THR A 81 -9.96 -1.70 -6.42
CA THR A 81 -10.79 -0.50 -6.18
C THR A 81 -9.98 0.79 -6.27
N LEU A 82 -8.65 0.70 -6.23
CA LEU A 82 -7.72 1.83 -6.33
C LEU A 82 -7.13 1.93 -7.75
N LYS A 83 -7.28 3.12 -8.35
CA LYS A 83 -6.67 3.47 -9.65
C LYS A 83 -5.15 3.58 -9.51
N ASN A 84 -4.42 3.42 -10.61
CA ASN A 84 -2.95 3.46 -10.63
C ASN A 84 -2.40 4.77 -10.02
N ARG A 85 -3.05 5.91 -10.29
CA ARG A 85 -2.71 7.21 -9.69
C ARG A 85 -2.78 7.23 -8.16
N HIS A 86 -3.75 6.54 -7.55
CA HIS A 86 -3.87 6.48 -6.09
C HIS A 86 -2.75 5.61 -5.53
N LEU A 87 -2.44 4.49 -6.19
CA LEU A 87 -1.37 3.61 -5.75
C LEU A 87 0.01 4.30 -5.79
N GLN A 88 0.29 5.05 -6.87
CA GLN A 88 1.53 5.85 -6.97
C GLN A 88 1.62 6.93 -5.90
N MET A 89 0.53 7.66 -5.66
CA MET A 89 0.52 8.70 -4.63
C MET A 89 0.60 8.12 -3.22
N ILE A 90 -0.04 6.98 -2.94
CA ILE A 90 0.11 6.25 -1.68
C ILE A 90 1.56 5.81 -1.49
N ALA A 91 2.23 5.33 -2.56
CA ALA A 91 3.63 4.96 -2.48
C ALA A 91 4.53 6.17 -2.15
N ILE A 92 4.32 7.30 -2.83
CA ILE A 92 5.09 8.54 -2.58
C ILE A 92 4.79 9.09 -1.18
N GLY A 93 3.51 9.30 -0.86
CA GLY A 93 3.08 9.86 0.43
C GLY A 93 3.34 8.94 1.63
N GLY A 94 3.38 7.63 1.40
CA GLY A 94 3.77 6.63 2.39
C GLY A 94 5.28 6.56 2.63
N SER A 95 6.10 6.85 1.61
CA SER A 95 7.55 6.96 1.77
C SER A 95 7.98 8.22 2.54
N ILE A 96 7.16 9.28 2.50
CA ILE A 96 7.35 10.51 3.28
C ILE A 96 6.71 10.31 4.67
N GLY A 97 7.50 9.80 5.61
CA GLY A 97 7.09 9.57 7.00
C GLY A 97 7.65 10.58 8.00
N THR A 98 7.29 10.38 9.27
CA THR A 98 7.85 11.14 10.41
C THR A 98 9.38 11.06 10.50
N GLY A 99 9.98 9.99 9.97
CA GLY A 99 11.42 9.79 9.90
C GLY A 99 12.16 10.97 9.26
N LEU A 100 11.63 11.56 8.17
CA LEU A 100 12.29 12.65 7.46
C LEU A 100 12.37 13.95 8.29
N PHE A 101 11.34 14.25 9.06
CA PHE A 101 11.25 15.52 9.78
C PHE A 101 11.71 15.42 11.24
N ILE A 102 11.41 14.31 11.91
CA ILE A 102 11.67 14.12 13.34
C ILE A 102 12.94 13.29 13.53
N GLY A 103 13.08 12.20 12.77
CA GLY A 103 14.26 11.33 12.83
C GLY A 103 15.51 12.03 12.32
N SER A 104 15.45 12.57 11.11
CA SER A 104 16.61 13.19 10.44
C SER A 104 17.09 14.45 11.15
N GLY A 105 16.22 15.18 11.83
CA GLY A 105 16.61 16.33 12.65
C GLY A 105 17.52 15.91 13.82
N SER A 106 17.13 14.84 14.53
CA SER A 106 17.95 14.26 15.60
C SER A 106 19.25 13.68 15.07
N ALA A 107 19.19 12.91 13.97
CA ALA A 107 20.36 12.31 13.34
C ALA A 107 21.35 13.37 12.80
N LEU A 108 20.85 14.51 12.29
CA LEU A 108 21.68 15.63 11.89
C LEU A 108 22.39 16.27 13.09
N ALA A 109 21.65 16.45 14.20
CA ALA A 109 22.17 17.07 15.40
C ALA A 109 23.26 16.23 16.09
N SER A 110 23.14 14.90 16.07
CA SER A 110 24.13 13.99 16.65
C SER A 110 25.24 13.59 15.68
N GLY A 111 24.92 13.18 14.45
CA GLY A 111 25.88 12.65 13.49
C GLY A 111 26.62 13.72 12.67
N GLY A 112 26.03 14.90 12.50
CA GLY A 112 26.52 15.92 11.56
C GLY A 112 26.10 15.67 10.10
N PRO A 113 26.35 16.65 9.22
CA PRO A 113 25.80 16.64 7.85
C PRO A 113 26.40 15.55 6.95
N GLY A 114 27.67 15.21 7.12
CA GLY A 114 28.35 14.17 6.34
C GLY A 114 27.86 12.77 6.69
N ALA A 115 27.68 12.48 7.98
CA ALA A 115 27.13 11.21 8.46
C ALA A 115 25.70 10.99 7.94
N LEU A 116 24.85 12.02 7.98
CA LEU A 116 23.47 11.93 7.53
C LEU A 116 23.37 11.61 6.03
N ILE A 117 24.18 12.28 5.19
CA ILE A 117 24.19 12.02 3.74
C ILE A 117 24.68 10.59 3.45
N LEU A 118 25.72 10.13 4.15
CA LEU A 118 26.22 8.77 4.01
C LEU A 118 25.17 7.72 4.39
N ASP A 119 24.46 7.94 5.50
CA ASP A 119 23.38 7.06 5.96
C ASP A 119 22.26 6.94 4.91
N TYR A 120 21.77 8.07 4.39
CA TYR A 120 20.77 8.09 3.32
C TYR A 120 21.25 7.39 2.03
N LEU A 121 22.53 7.52 1.67
CA LEU A 121 23.09 6.86 0.49
C LEU A 121 23.17 5.34 0.67
N ILE A 122 23.61 4.86 1.84
CA ILE A 122 23.72 3.43 2.13
C ILE A 122 22.34 2.79 2.14
N ILE A 123 21.40 3.35 2.91
CA ILE A 123 20.04 2.81 3.00
C ILE A 123 19.32 2.93 1.65
N GLY A 124 19.48 4.04 0.94
CA GLY A 124 18.91 4.23 -0.40
C GLY A 124 19.42 3.19 -1.40
N PHE A 125 20.71 2.89 -1.40
CA PHE A 125 21.29 1.85 -2.25
C PHE A 125 20.76 0.45 -1.90
N MET A 126 20.67 0.11 -0.61
CA MET A 126 20.11 -1.18 -0.17
C MET A 126 18.64 -1.33 -0.60
N LEU A 127 17.82 -0.30 -0.37
CA LEU A 127 16.41 -0.31 -0.76
C LEU A 127 16.22 -0.39 -2.28
N PHE A 128 17.04 0.30 -3.06
CA PHE A 128 17.00 0.23 -4.52
C PHE A 128 17.18 -1.21 -5.02
N ASN A 129 18.19 -1.93 -4.51
CA ASN A 129 18.41 -3.32 -4.89
C ASN A 129 17.22 -4.22 -4.52
N VAL A 130 16.64 -4.03 -3.33
CA VAL A 130 15.46 -4.79 -2.88
C VAL A 130 14.24 -4.52 -3.75
N CYS A 131 13.95 -3.25 -4.07
CA CYS A 131 12.82 -2.88 -4.92
C CYS A 131 12.98 -3.40 -6.35
N MET A 132 14.19 -3.37 -6.91
CA MET A 132 14.46 -3.94 -8.24
C MET A 132 14.22 -5.45 -8.27
N ALA A 133 14.76 -6.19 -7.29
CA ALA A 133 14.54 -7.63 -7.19
C ALA A 133 13.05 -7.98 -7.00
N LEU A 134 12.35 -7.28 -6.10
CA LEU A 134 10.90 -7.47 -5.91
C LEU A 134 10.09 -7.12 -7.16
N GLY A 135 10.52 -6.12 -7.92
CA GLY A 135 9.90 -5.73 -9.20
C GLY A 135 9.99 -6.84 -10.24
N GLU A 136 11.16 -7.44 -10.43
CA GLU A 136 11.34 -8.58 -11.34
C GLU A 136 10.50 -9.79 -10.93
N LEU A 137 10.44 -10.09 -9.63
CA LEU A 137 9.58 -11.16 -9.10
C LEU A 137 8.10 -10.87 -9.34
N ALA A 138 7.66 -9.62 -9.15
CA ALA A 138 6.26 -9.23 -9.33
C ALA A 138 5.79 -9.31 -10.78
N VAL A 139 6.67 -9.03 -11.75
CA VAL A 139 6.36 -9.18 -13.18
C VAL A 139 6.38 -10.65 -13.61
N THR A 140 7.32 -11.44 -13.08
CA THR A 140 7.49 -12.85 -13.47
C THR A 140 6.41 -13.75 -12.84
N PHE A 141 5.98 -13.46 -11.62
CA PHE A 141 5.00 -14.24 -10.87
C PHE A 141 3.90 -13.33 -10.32
N PRO A 142 2.91 -12.95 -11.15
CA PRO A 142 1.80 -12.10 -10.72
C PRO A 142 0.84 -12.88 -9.80
N VAL A 143 1.23 -13.04 -8.54
CA VAL A 143 0.42 -13.69 -7.52
C VAL A 143 -0.36 -12.65 -6.72
N SER A 144 -1.66 -12.89 -6.53
CA SER A 144 -2.48 -12.10 -5.62
C SER A 144 -2.03 -12.37 -4.18
N GLY A 145 -1.09 -11.57 -3.67
CA GLY A 145 -0.52 -11.74 -2.34
C GLY A 145 0.51 -10.67 -1.97
N SER A 146 0.81 -10.55 -0.67
CA SER A 146 1.90 -9.71 -0.17
C SER A 146 3.26 -10.36 -0.48
N PHE A 147 4.35 -9.60 -0.37
CA PHE A 147 5.74 -10.06 -0.54
C PHE A 147 6.10 -11.29 0.32
N ALA A 148 5.34 -11.56 1.40
CA ALA A 148 5.46 -12.78 2.20
C ALA A 148 5.19 -14.07 1.39
N ILE A 149 4.36 -14.03 0.34
CA ILE A 149 4.09 -15.18 -0.55
C ILE A 149 5.32 -15.53 -1.40
N TYR A 150 6.11 -14.53 -1.82
CA TYR A 150 7.38 -14.81 -2.48
C TYR A 150 8.35 -15.49 -1.52
N GLY A 151 8.38 -15.06 -0.25
CA GLY A 151 9.18 -15.70 0.79
C GLY A 151 8.81 -17.16 1.04
N SER A 152 7.53 -17.49 1.14
CA SER A 152 7.10 -18.89 1.30
C SER A 152 7.32 -19.75 0.06
N ARG A 153 7.27 -19.16 -1.14
CA ARG A 153 7.45 -19.86 -2.42
C ARG A 153 8.91 -20.16 -2.75
N PHE A 154 9.83 -19.23 -2.50
CA PHE A 154 11.24 -19.33 -2.93
C PHE A 154 12.21 -19.71 -1.82
N LEU A 155 11.85 -19.56 -0.55
CA LEU A 155 12.72 -19.88 0.58
C LEU A 155 12.18 -21.08 1.35
N ASP A 156 11.19 -20.86 2.22
CA ASP A 156 10.57 -21.89 3.03
C ASP A 156 9.23 -21.38 3.58
N PRO A 157 8.20 -22.25 3.76
CA PRO A 157 6.94 -21.85 4.39
C PRO A 157 7.11 -21.19 5.77
N ALA A 158 8.07 -21.60 6.59
CA ALA A 158 8.37 -20.99 7.89
C ALA A 158 8.92 -19.56 7.73
N TRP A 159 9.71 -19.31 6.69
CA TRP A 159 10.20 -17.97 6.37
C TRP A 159 9.07 -17.02 5.98
N GLY A 160 8.15 -17.48 5.12
CA GLY A 160 6.95 -16.72 4.78
C GLY A 160 6.07 -16.41 5.99
N PHE A 161 5.92 -17.36 6.93
CA PHE A 161 5.23 -17.14 8.20
C PHE A 161 5.91 -16.06 9.06
N ALA A 162 7.24 -16.15 9.22
CA ALA A 162 8.01 -15.17 9.98
C ALA A 162 7.93 -13.76 9.36
N MET A 163 7.99 -13.65 8.03
CA MET A 163 7.81 -12.37 7.33
C MET A 163 6.41 -11.79 7.54
N GLY A 164 5.37 -12.63 7.51
CA GLY A 164 4.00 -12.20 7.79
C GLY A 164 3.84 -11.60 9.19
N TRP A 165 4.43 -12.25 10.21
CA TRP A 165 4.43 -11.72 11.58
C TRP A 165 5.26 -10.46 11.74
N ASN A 166 6.45 -10.38 11.14
CA ASN A 166 7.24 -9.15 11.15
C ASN A 166 6.48 -7.98 10.51
N TYR A 167 5.77 -8.23 9.41
CA TYR A 167 4.97 -7.21 8.76
C TYR A 167 3.79 -6.75 9.62
N ALA A 168 3.09 -7.68 10.28
CA ALA A 168 2.03 -7.34 11.22
C ALA A 168 2.54 -6.51 12.41
N LEU A 169 3.68 -6.91 12.99
CA LEU A 169 4.32 -6.17 14.09
C LEU A 169 4.79 -4.78 13.66
N ASN A 170 5.33 -4.65 12.44
CA ASN A 170 5.71 -3.35 11.89
C ASN A 170 4.51 -2.39 11.88
N TRP A 171 3.36 -2.80 11.37
CA TRP A 171 2.17 -1.94 11.38
C TRP A 171 1.62 -1.65 12.78
N LEU A 172 1.76 -2.60 13.71
CA LEU A 172 1.35 -2.41 15.10
C LEU A 172 2.24 -1.39 15.84
N ILE A 173 3.52 -1.28 15.47
CA ILE A 173 4.50 -0.37 16.09
C ILE A 173 4.50 1.00 15.40
N VAL A 174 4.42 1.03 14.07
CA VAL A 174 4.46 2.26 13.28
C VAL A 174 3.28 3.18 13.60
N MET A 175 2.07 2.61 13.75
CA MET A 175 0.87 3.42 14.04
C MET A 175 0.99 4.24 15.35
N PRO A 176 1.32 3.65 16.52
CA PRO A 176 1.60 4.42 17.74
C PRO A 176 2.76 5.40 17.62
N LEU A 177 3.80 5.06 16.87
CA LEU A 177 4.96 5.94 16.65
C LEU A 177 4.53 7.23 15.96
N GLU A 178 3.75 7.13 14.87
CA GLU A 178 3.23 8.28 14.13
C GLU A 178 2.32 9.18 14.99
N ILE A 179 1.47 8.58 15.84
CA ILE A 179 0.59 9.33 16.76
C ILE A 179 1.42 10.07 17.83
N THR A 180 2.42 9.40 18.39
CA THR A 180 3.31 9.98 19.40
C THR A 180 4.11 11.15 18.80
N ALA A 181 4.61 10.96 17.58
CA ALA A 181 5.31 11.97 16.82
C ALA A 181 4.44 13.22 16.59
N ALA A 182 3.17 13.05 16.20
CA ALA A 182 2.22 14.17 16.07
C ALA A 182 2.03 14.91 17.41
N GLY A 183 1.98 14.19 18.53
CA GLY A 183 1.93 14.77 19.87
C GLY A 183 3.15 15.64 20.20
N PHE A 184 4.37 15.21 19.82
CA PHE A 184 5.59 16.00 20.02
C PHE A 184 5.59 17.29 19.19
N VAL A 185 5.07 17.25 17.96
CA VAL A 185 4.96 18.44 17.11
C VAL A 185 4.05 19.50 17.74
N ILE A 186 2.91 19.11 18.34
CA ILE A 186 2.05 20.07 19.05
C ILE A 186 2.75 20.65 20.28
N ASN A 187 3.51 19.83 20.99
CA ASN A 187 4.24 20.25 22.18
C ASN A 187 5.25 21.37 21.91
N TYR A 188 5.76 21.48 20.68
CA TYR A 188 6.61 22.60 20.24
C TYR A 188 5.93 23.97 20.42
N TRP A 189 4.61 24.06 20.17
CA TRP A 189 3.86 25.32 20.26
C TRP A 189 3.21 25.53 21.63
N THR A 190 2.80 24.46 22.29
CA THR A 190 2.10 24.54 23.57
C THR A 190 2.48 23.39 24.50
N THR A 191 3.01 23.75 25.68
CA THR A 191 3.40 22.79 26.72
C THR A 191 2.43 22.76 27.90
N SER A 192 1.34 23.54 27.83
CA SER A 192 0.35 23.65 28.91
C SER A 192 -0.48 22.38 29.11
N ILE A 193 -0.57 21.53 28.09
CA ILE A 193 -1.35 20.29 28.10
C ILE A 193 -0.40 19.09 27.96
N ASN A 194 -0.63 18.04 28.76
CA ASN A 194 0.15 16.81 28.69
C ASN A 194 0.03 16.14 27.31
N VAL A 195 1.16 15.72 26.74
CA VAL A 195 1.23 15.08 25.41
C VAL A 195 0.32 13.85 25.29
N GLY A 196 0.10 13.10 26.37
CA GLY A 196 -0.80 11.96 26.42
C GLY A 196 -2.25 12.29 26.06
N VAL A 197 -2.71 13.52 26.34
CA VAL A 197 -4.06 13.98 25.95
C VAL A 197 -4.14 14.11 24.43
N TRP A 198 -3.13 14.71 23.80
CA TRP A 198 -3.06 14.83 22.33
C TRP A 198 -2.99 13.48 21.63
N ILE A 199 -2.19 12.55 22.17
CA ILE A 199 -2.11 11.16 21.67
C ILE A 199 -3.49 10.49 21.71
N THR A 200 -4.23 10.64 22.82
CA THR A 200 -5.56 10.06 22.98
C THR A 200 -6.56 10.65 21.97
N ILE A 201 -6.53 11.97 21.75
CA ILE A 201 -7.39 12.64 20.77
C ILE A 201 -7.13 12.11 19.35
N PHE A 202 -5.85 12.02 18.95
CA PHE A 202 -5.49 11.50 17.63
C PHE A 202 -5.86 10.03 17.45
N LEU A 203 -5.71 9.21 18.49
CA LEU A 203 -6.12 7.81 18.45
C LEU A 203 -7.63 7.66 18.24
N ILE A 204 -8.45 8.44 18.96
CA ILE A 204 -9.91 8.44 18.79
C ILE A 204 -10.29 8.90 17.38
N ALA A 205 -9.65 9.95 16.86
CA ALA A 205 -9.89 10.42 15.51
C ALA A 205 -9.56 9.34 14.45
N LEU A 206 -8.44 8.63 14.60
CA LEU A 206 -8.06 7.53 13.72
C LEU A 206 -9.04 6.35 13.80
N LEU A 207 -9.52 6.00 14.99
CA LEU A 207 -10.55 4.98 15.16
C LEU A 207 -11.84 5.37 14.43
N ILE A 208 -12.25 6.63 14.52
CA ILE A 208 -13.41 7.16 13.79
C ILE A 208 -13.18 7.07 12.28
N ILE A 209 -12.00 7.46 11.79
CA ILE A 209 -11.65 7.38 10.37
C ILE A 209 -11.65 5.93 9.87
N ASN A 210 -11.20 4.98 10.70
CA ASN A 210 -11.17 3.55 10.36
C ASN A 210 -12.57 2.96 10.10
N LEU A 211 -13.62 3.59 10.65
CA LEU A 211 -15.01 3.21 10.38
C LEU A 211 -15.49 3.66 8.99
N PHE A 212 -14.81 4.61 8.34
CA PHE A 212 -15.13 5.04 6.99
C PHE A 212 -14.51 4.10 5.95
N GLY A 213 -15.28 3.77 4.91
CA GLY A 213 -14.89 2.76 3.92
C GLY A 213 -13.65 3.12 3.08
N VAL A 214 -12.98 2.08 2.57
CA VAL A 214 -11.70 2.10 1.84
C VAL A 214 -11.68 3.02 0.61
N ARG A 215 -12.83 3.25 -0.02
CA ARG A 215 -12.94 4.15 -1.20
C ARG A 215 -12.72 5.62 -0.84
N GLY A 216 -13.24 6.07 0.29
CA GLY A 216 -13.04 7.44 0.77
C GLY A 216 -11.59 7.66 1.22
N TYR A 217 -11.00 6.65 1.86
CA TYR A 217 -9.60 6.67 2.27
C TYR A 217 -8.65 6.94 1.10
N GLY A 218 -8.82 6.24 -0.04
CA GLY A 218 -7.94 6.40 -1.20
C GLY A 218 -7.93 7.80 -1.81
N GLU A 219 -9.07 8.50 -1.81
CA GLU A 219 -9.15 9.89 -2.30
C GLU A 219 -8.56 10.87 -1.27
N VAL A 220 -8.87 10.70 0.03
CA VAL A 220 -8.30 11.55 1.09
C VAL A 220 -6.78 11.43 1.14
N GLU A 221 -6.26 10.20 1.10
CA GLU A 221 -4.83 9.94 1.11
C GLU A 221 -4.13 10.55 -0.11
N PHE A 222 -4.78 10.57 -1.27
CA PHE A 222 -4.25 11.23 -2.47
C PHE A 222 -4.04 12.73 -2.22
N TYR A 223 -5.04 13.45 -1.69
CA TYR A 223 -4.91 14.89 -1.39
C TYR A 223 -3.90 15.16 -0.26
N VAL A 224 -3.91 14.35 0.80
CA VAL A 224 -2.94 14.47 1.91
C VAL A 224 -1.51 14.24 1.41
N SER A 225 -1.31 13.29 0.51
CA SER A 225 0.00 13.02 -0.11
C SER A 225 0.50 14.19 -0.95
N ILE A 226 -0.39 14.90 -1.67
CA ILE A 226 -0.01 16.12 -2.39
C ILE A 226 0.50 17.19 -1.41
N ILE A 227 -0.21 17.40 -0.30
CA ILE A 227 0.19 18.37 0.74
C ILE A 227 1.56 17.99 1.31
N LYS A 228 1.80 16.70 1.59
CA LYS A 228 3.11 16.21 2.07
C LYS A 228 4.24 16.51 1.08
N VAL A 229 4.02 16.27 -0.21
CA VAL A 229 5.02 16.56 -1.25
C VAL A 229 5.32 18.06 -1.31
N ILE A 230 4.29 18.91 -1.30
CA ILE A 230 4.47 20.37 -1.26
C ILE A 230 5.22 20.81 0.00
N ALA A 231 4.92 20.20 1.16
CA ALA A 231 5.61 20.49 2.41
C ALA A 231 7.11 20.13 2.33
N VAL A 232 7.47 19.00 1.71
CA VAL A 232 8.89 18.65 1.48
C VAL A 232 9.57 19.64 0.55
N LEU A 233 8.92 20.04 -0.55
CA LEU A 233 9.47 21.05 -1.47
C LEU A 233 9.68 22.39 -0.75
N GLY A 234 8.70 22.82 0.05
CA GLY A 234 8.80 24.02 0.88
C GLY A 234 9.93 23.92 1.91
N PHE A 235 10.11 22.75 2.53
CA PHE A 235 11.19 22.49 3.47
C PHE A 235 12.58 22.57 2.81
N ILE A 236 12.73 22.06 1.59
CA ILE A 236 13.98 22.17 0.81
C ILE A 236 14.28 23.64 0.51
N VAL A 237 13.28 24.40 0.01
CA VAL A 237 13.45 25.83 -0.29
C VAL A 237 13.82 26.62 0.97
N LEU A 238 13.11 26.38 2.08
CA LEU A 238 13.41 26.99 3.38
C LEU A 238 14.84 26.65 3.83
N GLY A 239 15.26 25.40 3.70
CA GLY A 239 16.62 24.96 4.01
C GLY A 239 17.68 25.72 3.21
N ILE A 240 17.46 25.91 1.91
CA ILE A 240 18.36 26.69 1.04
C ILE A 240 18.42 28.16 1.50
N VAL A 241 17.25 28.77 1.76
CA VAL A 241 17.17 30.17 2.24
C VAL A 241 17.91 30.34 3.56
N LEU A 242 17.75 29.43 4.51
CA LEU A 242 18.48 29.45 5.77
C LEU A 242 19.98 29.23 5.58
N ALA A 243 20.38 28.34 4.66
CA ALA A 243 21.79 28.06 4.37
C ALA A 243 22.53 29.31 3.82
N VAL A 244 21.88 30.10 2.97
CA VAL A 244 22.46 31.33 2.40
C VAL A 244 22.39 32.54 3.33
N GLY A 245 21.77 32.40 4.51
CA GLY A 245 21.71 33.47 5.52
C GLY A 245 20.40 34.25 5.57
N GLY A 246 19.31 33.73 5.01
CA GLY A 246 17.97 34.30 5.17
C GLY A 246 17.32 34.07 6.55
N GLY A 247 18.07 33.57 7.53
CA GLY A 247 17.61 33.38 8.91
C GLY A 247 17.64 34.68 9.74
N PRO A 248 17.01 34.70 10.93
CA PRO A 248 16.91 35.91 11.77
C PRO A 248 18.26 36.56 12.12
N ASN A 249 19.30 35.73 12.27
CA ASN A 249 20.65 36.18 12.60
C ASN A 249 21.48 36.61 11.39
N HIS A 250 20.94 36.48 10.16
CA HIS A 250 21.59 36.84 8.89
C HIS A 250 22.99 36.22 8.68
N GLN A 251 23.26 35.06 9.28
CA GLN A 251 24.55 34.37 9.17
C GLN A 251 24.51 33.28 8.10
N TYR A 252 25.57 33.18 7.29
CA TYR A 252 25.74 32.08 6.35
C TYR A 252 26.01 30.77 7.10
N LEU A 253 25.13 29.79 6.92
CA LEU A 253 25.18 28.49 7.61
C LEU A 253 25.62 27.35 6.68
N GLY A 254 25.52 27.53 5.36
CA GLY A 254 25.67 26.45 4.37
C GLY A 254 26.99 25.69 4.43
N GLY A 255 28.10 26.36 4.74
CA GLY A 255 29.42 25.73 4.92
C GLY A 255 29.87 25.60 6.37
N LYS A 256 29.19 26.26 7.32
CA LYS A 256 29.68 26.39 8.70
C LYS A 256 29.80 25.03 9.39
N TYR A 257 28.72 24.25 9.37
CA TYR A 257 28.66 22.94 10.03
C TYR A 257 29.43 21.83 9.31
N TRP A 258 29.91 22.08 8.09
CA TRP A 258 30.82 21.15 7.39
C TRP A 258 32.24 21.25 7.92
N HIS A 259 32.62 22.42 8.47
CA HIS A 259 33.96 22.69 8.96
C HIS A 259 34.05 22.71 10.50
N ASP A 260 33.02 23.18 11.20
CA ASP A 260 32.98 23.29 12.67
C ASP A 260 31.57 22.97 13.19
N PRO A 261 31.34 21.90 13.97
CA PRO A 261 32.30 20.97 14.59
C PRO A 261 32.96 19.97 13.61
N GLY A 262 32.56 19.97 12.33
CA GLY A 262 33.06 19.10 11.28
C GLY A 262 31.96 18.23 10.66
N SER A 263 32.22 17.68 9.47
CA SER A 263 31.25 16.85 8.72
C SER A 263 30.73 15.62 9.49
N PHE A 264 31.49 15.14 10.48
CA PHE A 264 31.11 14.09 11.43
C PHE A 264 31.24 14.65 12.84
N ALA A 265 30.14 15.13 13.43
CA ALA A 265 30.17 15.92 14.66
C ALA A 265 30.75 15.14 15.86
N ASN A 266 30.52 13.82 15.92
CA ASN A 266 30.96 12.93 17.00
C ASN A 266 31.82 11.73 16.52
N GLY A 267 32.34 11.77 15.29
CA GLY A 267 33.09 10.67 14.69
C GLY A 267 32.23 9.44 14.33
N PHE A 268 32.87 8.28 14.05
CA PHE A 268 32.18 7.08 13.54
C PHE A 268 31.18 6.45 14.52
N LYS A 269 31.31 6.71 15.84
CA LYS A 269 30.44 6.13 16.86
C LYS A 269 29.15 6.94 17.08
N GLY A 270 29.06 8.15 16.54
CA GLY A 270 27.93 9.07 16.76
C GLY A 270 27.93 9.75 18.12
#